data_AF-A0A3D2L701-F1
#
_entry.id   AF-A0A3D2L701-F1
#
_cell.length_a   1.000
_cell.length_b   1.000
_cell.length_c   1.000
_cell.angle_alpha   90.00
_cell.angle_beta   90.00
_cell.angle_gamma   90.00
#
_symmetry.space_group_name_H-M   'P 1'
#
loop_
_entity.id
_entity.type
_entity.pdbx_description
1 polymer ?
#
loop_
_entity_poly.entity_id
_entity_poly.type
_entity_poly.pdbx_seq_one_letter_code
_entity_poly.pdbx_strand_id
1 'polypeptide(L)' 'AACANLEGPVSSTYRWKSVVEQAFEFVLWLKAPKANWDRIEALVLTHHPYEVPAMVALPCIQANAPYEAWVHENTDT' A
#
# COMPACT_ATOMS: atom_id res chain seq x y z
N ALA A 1 -3.66 8.77 3.09
CA ALA A 1 -4.59 7.88 2.38
C ALA A 1 -5.97 8.07 2.99
N ALA A 2 -7.04 8.00 2.19
CA ALA A 2 -8.40 8.21 2.67
C ALA A 2 -8.91 6.98 3.42
N CYS A 3 -8.58 5.78 2.94
CA CYS A 3 -8.86 4.53 3.64
C CYS A 3 -7.81 3.45 3.37
N ALA A 4 -7.88 2.39 4.16
CA ALA A 4 -7.06 1.20 4.06
C ALA A 4 -7.93 -0.05 4.22
N ASN A 5 -7.66 -1.09 3.43
CA ASN A 5 -8.16 -2.44 3.73
C ASN A 5 -6.99 -3.34 4.08
N LEU A 6 -7.15 -4.13 5.14
CA LEU A 6 -6.19 -5.15 5.54
C LEU A 6 -6.69 -6.50 5.02
N GLU A 7 -5.88 -7.17 4.21
CA GLU A 7 -6.14 -8.50 3.69
C GLU A 7 -5.11 -9.48 4.24
N GLY A 8 -5.58 -10.63 4.70
CA GLY A 8 -4.71 -11.73 5.12
C GLY A 8 -5.26 -12.54 6.30
N PRO A 9 -4.45 -13.47 6.82
CA PRO A 9 -3.06 -13.70 6.40
C PRO A 9 -2.96 -14.30 4.99
N VAL A 10 -1.94 -13.89 4.23
CA VAL A 10 -1.58 -14.46 2.93
C VAL A 10 -0.25 -15.22 3.04
N SER A 11 -0.05 -16.24 2.21
CA SER A 11 1.26 -16.88 2.07
C SER A 11 2.06 -16.17 0.98
N SER A 12 3.22 -15.65 1.35
CA SER A 12 4.19 -15.02 0.46
C SER A 12 5.32 -16.00 0.20
N THR A 13 5.56 -16.34 -1.06
CA THR A 13 6.65 -17.23 -1.48
C THR A 13 7.58 -16.46 -2.41
N TYR A 14 8.86 -16.39 -2.05
CA TYR A 14 9.86 -15.65 -2.82
C TYR A 14 11.22 -16.34 -2.74
N ARG A 15 12.18 -15.90 -3.58
CA ARG A 15 13.55 -16.41 -3.55
C ARG A 15 14.46 -15.39 -2.89
N TRP A 16 15.20 -15.80 -1.86
CA TRP A 16 16.19 -14.97 -1.19
C TRP A 16 17.46 -15.78 -0.92
N LYS A 17 18.62 -15.21 -1.23
CA LYS A 17 19.93 -15.89 -1.13
C LYS A 17 19.93 -17.31 -1.74
N SER A 18 19.29 -17.43 -2.91
CA SER A 18 19.10 -18.68 -3.68
C SER A 18 18.14 -19.71 -3.05
N VAL A 19 17.63 -19.47 -1.85
CA VAL A 19 16.66 -20.34 -1.15
C VAL A 19 15.24 -19.86 -1.44
N VAL A 20 14.30 -20.80 -1.54
CA VAL A 20 12.86 -20.47 -1.58
C VAL A 20 12.39 -20.25 -0.15
N GLU A 21 11.95 -19.04 0.15
CA GLU A 21 11.40 -18.64 1.42
C GLU A 21 9.87 -18.62 1.36
N GLN A 22 9.23 -18.88 2.51
CA GLN A 22 7.79 -18.74 2.68
C GLN A 22 7.51 -18.02 3.99
N ALA A 23 6.66 -17.00 3.92
CA ALA A 23 6.24 -16.20 5.07
C ALA A 23 4.73 -15.98 5.06
N PHE A 24 4.15 -15.76 6.24
CA PHE A 24 2.79 -15.23 6.36
C PHE A 24 2.85 -13.72 6.46
N GLU A 25 2.08 -13.04 5.61
CA GLU A 25 2.07 -11.59 5.51
C GLU A 25 0.63 -11.07 5.47
N PHE A 26 0.48 -9.75 5.57
CA PHE A 26 -0.78 -9.06 5.33
C PHE A 26 -0.56 -8.03 4.21
N VAL A 27 -1.55 -7.89 3.34
CA VAL A 27 -1.56 -6.86 2.29
C VAL A 27 -2.39 -5.68 2.78
N LEU A 28 -1.82 -4.48 2.69
CA LEU A 28 -2.51 -3.23 3.01
C LEU A 28 -2.87 -2.48 1.73
N TRP A 29 -4.17 -2.42 1.42
CA TRP A 29 -4.69 -1.72 0.25
C TRP A 29 -5.06 -0.28 0.59
N LEU A 30 -4.17 0.67 0.30
CA LEU A 30 -4.37 2.10 0.52
C LEU A 30 -5.07 2.77 -0.68
N LYS A 31 -6.10 3.58 -0.42
CA LYS A 31 -6.72 4.46 -1.42
C LYS A 31 -6.25 5.88 -1.17
N ALA A 32 -5.51 6.44 -2.11
CA ALA A 32 -4.97 7.79 -2.02
C ALA A 32 -4.76 8.39 -3.42
N PRO A 33 -4.82 9.73 -3.56
CA PRO A 33 -4.35 10.40 -4.75
C PRO A 33 -2.87 10.11 -5.02
N LYS A 34 -2.50 10.14 -6.31
CA LYS A 34 -1.11 9.95 -6.75
C LYS A 34 -0.14 10.92 -6.06
N ALA A 35 -0.57 12.15 -5.79
CA ALA A 35 0.25 13.18 -5.17
C ALA A 35 0.73 12.82 -3.75
N ASN A 36 0.07 11.89 -3.05
CA ASN A 36 0.45 11.48 -1.71
C ASN A 36 1.51 10.36 -1.68
N TRP A 37 2.01 9.89 -2.83
CA TRP A 37 2.96 8.77 -2.89
C TRP A 37 4.18 8.99 -2.01
N ASP A 38 4.95 10.08 -2.24
CA ASP A 38 6.22 10.32 -1.55
C ASP A 38 6.04 10.38 -0.02
N ARG A 39 4.93 10.97 0.45
CA ARG A 39 4.60 11.06 1.88
C ARG A 39 4.25 9.69 2.47
N ILE A 40 3.51 8.86 1.72
CA ILE A 40 3.16 7.50 2.14
C ILE A 40 4.42 6.62 2.17
N GLU A 41 5.26 6.69 1.13
CA GLU A 41 6.52 5.96 1.04
C GLU A 41 7.45 6.31 2.21
N ALA A 42 7.65 7.60 2.50
CA ALA A 42 8.46 8.03 3.63
C ALA A 42 7.96 7.48 4.99
N LEU A 43 6.63 7.48 5.20
CA LEU A 43 6.04 6.93 6.42
C LEU A 43 6.25 5.41 6.52
N VAL A 44 6.04 4.67 5.43
CA VAL A 44 6.25 3.23 5.42
C VAL A 44 7.73 2.90 5.66
N LEU A 45 8.66 3.57 4.98
CA LEU A 45 10.10 3.38 5.19
C LEU A 45 10.54 3.69 6.63
N THR A 46 9.86 4.63 7.30
CA THR A 46 10.16 4.99 8.70
C THR A 46 9.69 3.93 9.69
N HIS A 47 8.57 3.26 9.42
CA HIS A 47 7.89 2.40 10.40
C HIS A 47 7.94 0.91 10.08
N HIS A 48 8.18 0.52 8.83
CA HIS A 48 8.12 -0.87 8.41
C HIS A 48 9.34 -1.65 8.91
N PRO A 49 9.18 -2.88 9.41
CA PRO A 49 10.28 -3.66 9.98
C PRO A 49 11.27 -4.20 8.94
N TYR A 50 10.87 -4.26 7.67
CA TYR A 50 11.72 -4.72 6.58
C TYR A 50 12.53 -3.57 5.97
N GLU A 51 13.77 -3.87 5.59
CA GLU A 51 14.68 -2.93 4.93
C GLU A 51 14.12 -2.43 3.59
N VAL A 52 13.46 -3.30 2.83
CA VAL A 52 12.81 -2.97 1.56
C VAL A 52 11.36 -3.45 1.61
N PRO A 53 10.40 -2.60 2.06
CA PRO A 53 8.99 -2.96 2.06
C PRO A 53 8.46 -3.10 0.63
N ALA A 54 7.61 -4.10 0.40
CA ALA A 54 6.95 -4.27 -0.89
C ALA A 54 5.84 -3.22 -1.05
N MET A 55 6.14 -2.14 -1.77
CA MET A 55 5.19 -1.07 -2.08
C MET A 55 5.00 -0.96 -3.59
N VAL A 56 3.77 -1.04 -4.06
CA VAL A 56 3.41 -0.86 -5.47
C VAL A 56 2.13 -0.03 -5.58
N ALA A 57 2.12 0.94 -6.51
CA ALA A 57 0.92 1.69 -6.86
C ALA A 57 0.27 1.10 -8.10
N LEU A 58 -1.02 0.76 -8.00
CA LEU A 58 -1.84 0.40 -9.15
C LEU A 58 -2.71 1.61 -9.54
N PRO A 59 -2.73 2.04 -10.81
CA PRO A 59 -3.54 3.17 -11.22
C PRO A 59 -5.03 2.82 -11.14
N CYS A 60 -5.80 3.62 -10.41
CA CYS A 60 -7.26 3.60 -10.49
C CYS A 60 -7.70 4.48 -11.67
N ILE A 61 -8.37 3.90 -12.67
CA ILE A 61 -8.79 4.61 -13.89
C ILE A 61 -10.12 5.36 -13.69
N GLN A 62 -10.98 4.87 -12.78
CA GLN A 62 -12.30 5.42 -12.53
C GLN A 62 -12.79 5.06 -11.12
N ALA A 63 -13.46 6.01 -10.47
CA ALA A 63 -14.36 5.78 -9.34
C ALA A 63 -15.68 6.53 -9.58
N ASN A 64 -16.73 6.25 -8.80
CA ASN A 64 -17.92 7.10 -8.82
C ASN A 64 -17.58 8.48 -8.22
N ALA A 65 -18.07 9.55 -8.84
CA ALA A 65 -17.71 10.93 -8.48
C ALA A 65 -17.80 11.26 -6.98
N PRO A 66 -18.84 10.82 -6.22
CA PRO A 66 -18.89 11.08 -4.78
C PRO A 66 -17.75 10.42 -3.99
N TYR A 67 -17.29 9.24 -4.42
CA TYR A 67 -16.19 8.54 -3.74
C TYR A 67 -14.85 9.17 -4.07
N GLU A 68 -14.63 9.55 -5.33
CA GLU A 68 -13.42 10.27 -5.74
C GLU A 68 -13.29 11.59 -4.97
N ALA A 69 -14.36 12.38 -4.88
CA ALA A 69 -14.39 13.61 -4.09
C ALA A 69 -14.05 13.35 -2.62
N TRP A 70 -14.69 12.34 -2.00
CA TRP A 70 -14.40 11.95 -0.62
C TRP A 70 -12.93 11.54 -0.41
N VAL A 71 -12.32 10.82 -1.37
CA VAL A 71 -10.91 10.45 -1.29
C VAL A 71 -10.02 11.69 -1.25
N HIS A 72 -10.24 12.66 -2.15
CA HIS A 72 -9.48 13.90 -2.18
C HIS A 72 -9.66 14.72 -0.89
N GLU A 73 -10.90 14.95 -0.47
CA GLU A 73 -11.23 15.70 0.77
C GLU A 73 -10.57 15.10 2.03
N ASN A 74 -10.35 13.78 2.06
CA ASN A 74 -9.77 13.06 3.19
C ASN A 74 -8.29 12.70 2.99
N THR A 75 -7.61 13.31 2.02
CA THR A 75 -6.17 13.14 1.78
C THR A 75 -5.40 14.44 1.59
N ASP A 76 -6.10 15.56 1.49
CA ASP A 76 -5.51 16.89 1.42
C ASP A 76 -4.96 17.32 2.80
N THR A 77 -3.64 17.22 2.97
CA THR A 77 -2.80 18.04 3.87
C THR A 77 -1.40 18.18 3.31
#